data_AF-A0A6M2E3J3-F1
#
_entry.id   AF-A0A6M2E3J3-F1
#
_cell.length_a   1.000
_cell.length_b   1.000
_cell.length_c   1.000
_cell.angle_alpha   90.00
_cell.angle_beta   90.00
_cell.angle_gamma   90.00
#
_symmetry.space_group_name_H-M   'P 1'
#
loop_
_entity.id
_entity.type
_entity.pdbx_description
1 polymer ?
#
loop_
_entity_poly.entity_id
_entity_poly.type
_entity_poly.pdbx_seq_one_letter_code
_entity_poly.pdbx_strand_id
1 'polypeptide(L)'
;MASLCSRKIPLAMTSAVWRCTRPLSTTNARLCYKQVHPPEPGNTLRESVDTASQTVFITELLRGLAVVIGTVFKEPATINYPFEKGPLSPRFRGEHALRRYPSGEERCIACKLCEAICPAQAITIEAEEREDGSRRTTRYDIDMTKCI
;
A
#
# COMPACT_ATOMS: atom_id res chain seq x y z
N MET A 1 -7.05 0.31 -49.43
CA MET A 1 -5.58 0.21 -49.47
C MET A 1 -5.16 -0.53 -48.20
N ALA A 2 -5.14 -1.87 -48.17
CA ALA A 2 -4.10 -2.73 -48.76
C ALA A 2 -2.71 -2.33 -48.22
N SER A 3 -1.83 -3.19 -47.73
CA SER A 3 -1.68 -4.63 -47.81
C SER A 3 -0.35 -4.93 -47.09
N LEU A 4 -0.26 -6.08 -46.44
CA LEU A 4 0.93 -6.94 -46.27
C LEU A 4 2.32 -6.34 -46.57
N CYS A 5 3.27 -6.52 -45.64
CA CYS A 5 4.61 -6.92 -46.07
C CYS A 5 5.32 -7.79 -45.02
N SER A 6 5.25 -9.10 -45.27
CA SER A 6 6.18 -10.13 -44.81
C SER A 6 7.64 -9.71 -44.96
N ARG A 7 8.55 -10.18 -44.09
CA ARG A 7 9.57 -11.19 -44.45
C ARG A 7 10.64 -11.43 -43.37
N LYS A 8 10.88 -12.74 -43.18
CA LYS A 8 12.14 -13.44 -42.88
C LYS A 8 12.52 -13.65 -41.41
N ILE A 9 12.02 -14.77 -40.89
CA ILE A 9 12.69 -15.62 -39.91
C ILE A 9 13.82 -16.38 -40.65
N PRO A 10 15.09 -16.29 -40.24
CA PRO A 10 16.08 -17.29 -40.64
C PRO A 10 16.06 -18.43 -39.63
N LEU A 11 15.51 -19.56 -40.07
CA LEU A 11 15.77 -20.89 -39.51
C LEU A 11 17.26 -21.22 -39.74
N ALA A 12 18.08 -21.07 -38.71
CA ALA A 12 19.40 -21.67 -38.65
C ALA A 12 19.63 -22.21 -37.23
N MET A 13 19.07 -23.41 -37.03
CA MET A 13 19.67 -24.55 -36.36
C MET A 13 21.16 -24.34 -36.02
N THR A 14 21.51 -24.25 -34.73
CA THR A 14 22.64 -24.94 -34.07
C THR A 14 22.96 -24.33 -32.71
N SER A 15 23.38 -25.19 -31.78
CA SER A 15 23.84 -24.90 -30.42
C SER A 15 22.78 -24.57 -29.36
N ALA A 16 22.00 -25.61 -29.03
CA ALA A 16 21.74 -25.89 -27.63
C ALA A 16 23.07 -25.96 -26.87
N VAL A 17 23.06 -25.57 -25.58
CA VAL A 17 24.19 -25.50 -24.66
C VAL A 17 24.94 -24.15 -24.65
N TRP A 18 24.24 -23.08 -24.27
CA TRP A 18 24.84 -22.07 -23.40
C TRP A 18 24.09 -22.09 -22.08
N ARG A 19 24.39 -23.14 -21.31
CA ARG A 19 24.02 -23.30 -19.92
C ARG A 19 24.67 -22.15 -19.15
N CYS A 20 23.82 -21.35 -18.51
CA CYS A 20 24.10 -20.44 -17.40
C CYS A 20 25.47 -20.64 -16.74
N THR A 21 26.46 -19.85 -17.11
CA THR A 21 27.54 -19.45 -16.20
C THR A 21 27.21 -18.04 -15.74
N ARG A 22 26.32 -17.94 -14.74
CA ARG A 22 26.37 -16.78 -13.84
C ARG A 22 27.77 -16.80 -13.24
N PRO A 23 28.66 -15.83 -13.48
CA PRO A 23 29.91 -15.80 -12.74
C PRO A 23 29.53 -15.64 -11.27
N LEU A 24 29.93 -16.61 -10.44
CA LEU A 24 29.91 -16.47 -8.99
C LEU A 24 30.80 -15.26 -8.70
N SER A 25 30.18 -14.10 -8.50
CA SER A 25 30.86 -12.89 -8.05
C SER A 25 31.37 -13.16 -6.63
N THR A 26 32.63 -13.59 -6.52
CA THR A 26 33.33 -13.76 -5.24
C THR A 26 33.81 -12.43 -4.65
N THR A 27 33.40 -11.30 -5.22
CA THR A 27 33.54 -9.97 -4.60
C THR A 27 32.55 -9.82 -3.45
N ASN A 28 32.95 -10.31 -2.29
CA ASN A 28 32.70 -9.75 -0.96
C ASN A 28 31.30 -9.15 -0.73
N ALA A 29 30.32 -9.99 -0.42
CA ALA A 29 28.99 -9.61 0.07
C ALA A 29 29.01 -8.95 1.47
N ARG A 30 30.02 -8.13 1.80
CA ARG A 30 30.19 -7.48 3.10
C ARG A 30 29.78 -6.00 3.14
N LEU A 31 29.19 -5.45 2.08
CA LEU A 31 28.83 -4.01 2.04
C LEU A 31 27.32 -3.72 2.05
N CYS A 32 26.46 -4.71 2.32
CA CYS A 32 25.00 -4.50 2.36
C CYS A 32 24.44 -4.42 3.79
N TYR A 33 25.22 -3.95 4.76
CA TYR A 33 24.69 -3.50 6.03
C TYR A 33 25.39 -2.20 6.42
N LYS A 34 24.61 -1.21 6.85
CA LYS A 34 25.15 0.01 7.44
C LYS A 34 25.16 -0.17 8.95
N GLN A 35 26.33 -0.16 9.56
CA GLN A 35 26.40 0.02 11.00
C GLN A 35 25.86 1.42 11.32
N VAL A 36 24.76 1.48 12.07
CA VAL A 36 24.06 2.74 12.42
C VAL A 36 24.71 3.39 13.64
N HIS A 37 25.24 2.59 14.56
CA HIS A 37 25.94 3.07 15.74
C HIS A 37 27.38 3.46 15.36
N PRO A 38 27.83 4.69 15.67
CA PRO A 38 29.24 5.05 15.53
C PRO A 38 30.10 4.20 16.48
N PRO A 39 31.39 3.98 16.21
CA PRO A 39 32.27 3.29 17.16
C PRO A 39 32.37 4.07 18.48
N GLU A 40 32.58 3.34 19.58
CA GLU A 40 32.75 3.91 20.92
C GLU A 40 33.90 4.95 20.95
N PRO A 41 33.77 6.05 21.72
CA PRO A 41 34.81 7.07 21.80
C PRO A 41 36.11 6.54 22.42
N GLY A 42 37.25 7.15 22.05
CA GLY A 42 38.56 6.80 22.57
C GLY A 42 38.78 7.19 24.04
N ASN A 43 39.89 6.72 24.63
CA ASN A 43 40.29 7.02 26.01
C ASN A 43 41.09 8.32 26.14
N THR A 44 40.91 9.28 25.24
CA THR A 44 41.61 10.56 25.32
C THR A 44 41.02 11.42 26.45
N LEU A 45 41.85 12.29 27.03
CA LEU A 45 41.40 13.18 28.12
C LEU A 45 40.27 14.14 27.69
N ARG A 46 40.28 14.58 26.43
CA ARG A 46 39.26 15.50 25.90
C ARG A 46 37.90 14.81 25.78
N GLU A 47 37.85 13.64 25.15
CA GLU A 47 36.61 12.87 24.95
C GLU A 47 35.98 12.43 26.29
N SER A 48 36.82 12.11 27.28
CA SER A 48 36.35 11.75 28.62
C SER A 48 35.73 12.96 29.34
N VAL A 49 36.34 14.15 29.22
CA VAL A 49 35.82 15.39 29.79
C VAL A 49 34.52 15.82 29.11
N ASP A 50 34.43 15.70 27.78
CA ASP A 50 33.21 16.02 27.02
C ASP A 50 32.05 15.11 27.46
N THR A 51 32.30 13.80 27.58
CA THR A 51 31.29 12.82 28.05
C THR A 51 30.85 13.10 29.50
N ALA A 52 31.80 13.41 30.39
CA ALA A 52 31.51 13.80 31.76
C ALA A 52 30.70 15.11 31.81
N SER A 53 30.99 16.07 30.93
CA SER A 53 30.24 17.32 30.87
C SER A 53 28.79 17.11 30.40
N GLN A 54 28.57 16.26 29.40
CA GLN A 54 27.23 15.93 28.90
C GLN A 54 26.37 15.25 29.99
N THR A 55 26.98 14.36 30.78
CA THR A 55 26.29 13.64 31.86
C THR A 55 26.01 14.52 33.07
N VAL A 56 26.95 15.37 33.49
CA VAL A 56 26.78 16.27 34.63
C VAL A 56 25.85 17.44 34.32
N PHE A 57 25.97 18.05 33.14
CA PHE A 57 25.18 19.23 32.75
C PHE A 57 23.91 18.89 31.96
N ILE A 58 23.65 17.60 31.70
CA ILE A 58 22.45 17.09 31.04
C ILE A 58 22.13 17.85 29.73
N THR A 59 23.17 18.18 28.97
CA THR A 59 23.07 19.05 27.78
C THR A 59 22.20 18.44 26.69
N GLU A 60 22.22 17.10 26.55
CA GLU A 60 21.38 16.37 25.60
C GLU A 60 19.88 16.46 25.94
N LEU A 61 19.52 16.48 27.22
CA LEU A 61 18.12 16.65 27.64
C LEU A 61 17.63 18.08 27.35
N LEU A 62 18.47 19.08 27.60
CA LEU A 62 18.16 20.47 27.26
C LEU A 62 18.02 20.67 25.75
N ARG A 63 18.87 19.99 24.95
CA ARG A 63 18.76 19.98 23.49
C ARG A 63 17.44 19.37 23.03
N GLY A 64 17.00 18.26 23.63
CA GLY A 64 15.70 17.65 23.37
C GLY A 64 14.52 18.56 23.77
N LEU A 65 14.62 19.20 24.94
CA LEU A 65 13.61 20.13 25.43
C LEU A 65 13.46 21.36 24.52
N ALA A 66 14.56 21.88 23.98
CA ALA A 66 14.53 23.00 23.04
C ALA A 66 13.72 22.66 21.76
N VAL A 67 13.82 21.41 21.27
CA VAL A 67 13.01 20.94 20.14
C VAL A 67 11.52 20.91 20.50
N VAL A 68 11.18 20.40 21.69
CA VAL A 68 9.79 20.37 22.18
C VAL A 68 9.23 21.78 22.32
N ILE A 69 9.98 22.69 22.93
CA ILE A 69 9.61 24.11 23.03
C ILE A 69 9.37 24.69 21.63
N GLY A 70 10.22 24.36 20.66
CA GLY A 70 10.04 24.75 19.26
C GLY A 70 8.76 24.20 18.61
N THR A 71 8.21 23.07 19.07
CA THR A 71 6.93 22.53 18.57
C THR A 71 5.72 23.23 19.16
N VAL A 72 5.81 23.79 20.37
CA VAL A 72 4.71 24.55 21.00
C VAL A 72 4.37 25.82 20.22
N PHE A 73 5.36 26.42 19.56
CA PHE A 73 5.17 27.62 18.72
C PHE A 73 4.71 27.31 17.28
N LYS A 74 4.50 26.04 16.92
CA LYS A 74 3.98 25.66 15.60
C LYS A 74 2.46 25.65 15.62
N GLU A 75 1.86 25.95 14.48
CA GLU A 75 0.42 25.84 14.30
C GLU A 75 -0.04 24.37 14.49
N PRO A 76 -1.14 24.11 15.22
CA PRO A 76 -1.65 22.76 15.41
C PRO A 76 -2.26 22.20 14.12
N ALA A 77 -1.97 20.94 13.81
CA ALA A 77 -2.51 20.23 12.64
C ALA A 77 -3.96 19.68 12.87
N THR A 78 -4.77 20.37 13.66
CA THR A 78 -6.14 19.95 14.01
C THR A 78 -7.15 20.50 13.02
N ILE A 79 -7.98 19.63 12.45
CA ILE A 79 -9.15 20.03 11.64
C ILE A 79 -10.40 20.17 12.52
N ASN A 80 -11.26 21.15 12.25
CA ASN A 80 -12.48 21.36 13.02
C ASN A 80 -13.64 20.48 12.52
N TYR A 81 -13.63 19.20 12.91
CA TYR A 81 -14.76 18.30 12.63
C TYR A 81 -15.97 18.69 13.50
N PRO A 82 -17.20 18.81 12.96
CA PRO A 82 -17.71 18.33 11.68
C PRO A 82 -17.75 19.35 10.52
N PHE A 83 -17.30 20.59 10.76
CA PHE A 83 -17.37 21.68 9.78
C PHE A 83 -16.33 21.55 8.67
N GLU A 84 -15.14 21.06 9.02
CA GLU A 84 -14.04 20.77 8.10
C GLU A 84 -13.79 19.25 8.08
N LYS A 85 -13.69 18.67 6.89
CA LYS A 85 -13.43 17.23 6.68
C LYS A 85 -12.08 17.04 6.01
N GLY A 86 -11.40 15.95 6.35
CA GLY A 86 -10.13 15.58 5.73
C GLY A 86 -10.28 15.34 4.22
N PRO A 87 -9.21 15.57 3.44
CA PRO A 87 -9.22 15.33 2.00
C PRO A 87 -9.35 13.83 1.72
N LEU A 88 -10.36 13.44 0.93
CA LEU A 88 -10.59 12.06 0.52
C LEU A 88 -10.17 11.86 -0.93
N SER A 89 -9.48 10.76 -1.21
CA SER A 89 -9.18 10.36 -2.58
C SER A 89 -10.43 9.80 -3.28
N PRO A 90 -10.56 9.91 -4.61
CA PRO A 90 -11.66 9.29 -5.35
C PRO A 90 -11.74 7.76 -5.23
N ARG A 91 -10.68 7.12 -4.71
CA ARG A 91 -10.59 5.66 -4.52
C ARG A 91 -10.93 5.23 -3.09
N PHE A 92 -11.40 6.14 -2.25
CA PHE A 92 -11.82 5.82 -0.90
C PHE A 92 -12.94 4.77 -0.92
N ARG A 93 -12.82 3.75 -0.08
CA ARG A 93 -13.80 2.68 0.09
C ARG A 93 -14.62 3.00 1.34
N GLY A 94 -15.93 3.11 1.19
CA GLY A 94 -16.87 3.44 2.26
C GLY A 94 -18.09 2.54 2.18
N GLU A 95 -19.27 3.11 2.35
CA GLU A 95 -20.53 2.38 2.29
C GLU A 95 -20.80 1.79 0.89
N HIS A 96 -21.30 0.56 0.87
CA HIS A 96 -21.66 -0.14 -0.36
C HIS A 96 -23.01 0.36 -0.88
N ALA A 97 -23.08 0.63 -2.18
CA ALA A 97 -24.32 1.08 -2.82
C ALA A 97 -24.51 0.38 -4.18
N LEU A 98 -25.72 -0.13 -4.43
CA LEU A 98 -26.07 -0.71 -5.71
C LEU A 98 -26.42 0.38 -6.71
N ARG A 99 -25.72 0.37 -7.86
CA ARG A 99 -25.90 1.38 -8.91
C ARG A 99 -26.95 0.94 -9.93
N ARG A 100 -27.64 1.92 -10.50
CA ARG A 100 -28.60 1.74 -11.61
C ARG A 100 -27.97 2.14 -12.96
N TYR A 101 -28.52 1.65 -14.06
CA TYR A 101 -28.29 2.15 -15.41
C TYR A 101 -28.95 3.54 -15.57
N PRO A 102 -28.57 4.33 -16.61
CA PRO A 102 -29.25 5.59 -16.89
C PRO A 102 -30.73 5.43 -17.25
N SER A 103 -31.17 4.23 -17.67
CA SER A 103 -32.59 3.88 -17.87
C SER A 103 -33.37 3.69 -16.56
N GLY A 104 -32.70 3.68 -15.40
CA GLY A 104 -33.30 3.46 -14.08
C GLY A 104 -33.33 1.99 -13.63
N GLU A 105 -33.00 1.06 -14.52
CA GLU A 105 -32.91 -0.37 -14.21
C GLU A 105 -31.68 -0.68 -13.33
N GLU A 106 -31.78 -1.68 -12.46
CA GLU A 106 -30.66 -2.13 -11.63
C GLU A 106 -29.55 -2.83 -12.45
N ARG A 107 -28.29 -2.60 -12.06
CA ARG A 107 -27.13 -3.24 -12.73
C ARG A 107 -26.88 -4.68 -12.28
N CYS A 108 -27.48 -5.11 -11.17
CA CYS A 108 -27.33 -6.47 -10.68
C CYS A 108 -28.11 -7.43 -11.58
N ILE A 109 -27.44 -8.46 -12.09
CA ILE A 109 -28.04 -9.56 -12.86
C ILE A 109 -28.06 -10.87 -12.07
N ALA A 110 -27.92 -10.79 -10.75
CA ALA A 110 -27.85 -11.94 -9.84
C ALA A 110 -26.79 -12.99 -10.22
N CYS A 111 -25.60 -12.56 -10.67
CA CYS A 111 -24.54 -13.46 -11.13
C CYS A 111 -23.81 -14.23 -10.00
N LYS A 112 -24.02 -13.85 -8.73
CA LYS A 112 -23.39 -14.45 -7.53
C LYS A 112 -21.85 -14.41 -7.47
N LEU A 113 -21.18 -13.69 -8.37
CA LEU A 113 -19.71 -13.53 -8.31
C LEU A 113 -19.27 -12.74 -7.06
N CYS A 114 -20.05 -11.74 -6.64
CA CYS A 114 -19.74 -10.91 -5.46
C CYS A 114 -19.77 -11.71 -4.15
N GLU A 115 -20.71 -12.66 -4.03
CA GLU A 115 -20.80 -13.57 -2.89
C GLU A 115 -19.61 -14.53 -2.86
N ALA A 116 -19.21 -15.05 -4.02
CA ALA A 116 -18.07 -15.97 -4.13
C ALA A 116 -16.71 -15.31 -3.81
N ILE A 117 -16.51 -14.04 -4.20
CA ILE A 117 -15.23 -13.33 -3.97
C ILE A 117 -15.13 -12.70 -2.58
N CYS A 118 -16.26 -12.55 -1.86
CA CYS A 118 -16.27 -11.90 -0.57
C CYS A 118 -15.48 -12.73 0.47
N PRO A 119 -14.35 -12.23 1.01
CA PRO A 119 -13.49 -13.02 1.89
C PRO A 119 -14.15 -13.34 3.24
N ALA A 120 -15.03 -12.46 3.73
CA ALA A 120 -15.74 -12.62 4.99
C ALA A 120 -17.16 -13.20 4.85
N GLN A 121 -17.56 -13.61 3.64
CA GLN A 121 -18.91 -14.14 3.34
C GLN A 121 -20.05 -13.28 3.92
N ALA A 122 -19.95 -11.96 3.75
CA ALA A 122 -20.89 -10.97 4.31
C ALA A 122 -22.14 -10.74 3.43
N ILE A 123 -22.16 -11.28 2.22
CA ILE A 123 -23.20 -11.01 1.21
C ILE A 123 -24.03 -12.28 1.03
N THR A 124 -25.36 -12.15 0.98
CA THR A 124 -26.26 -13.26 0.63
C THR A 124 -27.16 -12.87 -0.55
N ILE A 125 -27.18 -13.70 -1.60
CA ILE A 125 -27.88 -13.41 -2.85
C ILE A 125 -28.84 -14.53 -3.26
N GLU A 126 -30.13 -14.20 -3.33
CA GLU A 126 -31.19 -15.06 -3.86
C GLU A 126 -31.67 -14.50 -5.21
N ALA A 127 -31.84 -15.38 -6.20
CA ALA A 127 -32.07 -15.02 -7.59
C ALA A 127 -33.32 -15.69 -8.13
N GLU A 128 -34.21 -14.90 -8.72
CA GLU A 128 -35.43 -15.38 -9.37
C GLU A 128 -35.61 -14.71 -10.75
N GLU A 129 -36.41 -15.32 -11.60
CA GLU A 129 -36.76 -14.78 -12.91
C GLU A 129 -37.95 -13.83 -12.77
N ARG A 130 -37.78 -12.59 -13.24
CA ARG A 130 -38.83 -11.57 -13.30
C ARG A 130 -39.80 -11.90 -14.45
N GLU A 131 -40.99 -11.32 -14.42
CA GLU A 131 -42.00 -11.37 -15.49
C GLU A 131 -41.44 -11.01 -16.88
N ASP A 132 -40.42 -10.15 -16.94
CA ASP A 132 -39.74 -9.75 -18.18
C ASP A 132 -38.76 -10.80 -18.73
N GLY A 133 -38.61 -11.95 -18.05
CA GLY A 133 -37.62 -12.99 -18.37
C GLY A 133 -36.19 -12.64 -17.98
N SER A 134 -35.96 -11.47 -17.35
CA SER A 134 -34.66 -11.09 -16.81
C SER A 134 -34.41 -11.70 -15.43
N ARG A 135 -33.18 -12.14 -15.17
CA ARG A 135 -32.76 -12.69 -13.87
C ARG A 135 -32.39 -11.56 -12.92
N ARG A 136 -33.08 -11.45 -11.79
CA ARG A 136 -32.91 -10.38 -10.80
C ARG A 136 -32.83 -10.94 -9.39
N THR A 137 -32.35 -10.12 -8.46
CA THR A 137 -32.22 -10.50 -7.05
C THR A 137 -33.51 -10.22 -6.31
N THR A 138 -34.07 -11.21 -5.60
CA THR A 138 -35.17 -11.00 -4.65
C THR A 138 -34.66 -10.53 -3.29
N ARG A 139 -33.49 -11.05 -2.90
CA ARG A 139 -32.80 -10.69 -1.68
C ARG A 139 -31.32 -10.39 -1.98
N TYR A 140 -30.87 -9.23 -1.53
CA TYR A 140 -29.47 -8.80 -1.60
C TYR A 140 -29.14 -8.08 -0.30
N ASP A 141 -28.61 -8.83 0.66
CA ASP A 141 -28.27 -8.31 1.98
C ASP A 141 -26.75 -8.31 2.15
N ILE A 142 -26.23 -7.22 2.74
CA ILE A 142 -24.82 -7.08 3.10
C ILE A 142 -24.74 -6.79 4.60
N ASP A 143 -24.11 -7.70 5.33
CA ASP A 143 -23.82 -7.51 6.76
C ASP A 143 -22.60 -6.59 6.93
N MET A 144 -22.83 -5.29 7.21
CA MET A 144 -21.74 -4.31 7.42
C MET A 144 -20.83 -4.65 8.61
N THR A 145 -21.28 -5.49 9.54
CA THR A 145 -20.48 -5.98 10.68
C THR A 145 -19.47 -7.06 10.28
N LYS A 146 -19.73 -7.79 9.19
CA LYS A 146 -18.82 -8.82 8.66
C LYS A 146 -17.92 -8.29 7.54
N CYS A 147 -18.34 -7.23 6.86
CA CYS A 147 -17.60 -6.65 5.74
C CYS A 147 -16.25 -6.07 6.19
N ILE A 148 -15.17 -6.40 5.47
CA ILE A 148 -13.78 -5.93 5.69
C ILE A 148 -13.23 -5.19 4.48
#